data_AF-A0AAJ1SWV5-F1
#
_entry.id   AF-A0AAJ1SWV5-F1
#
_cell.length_a   1.000
_cell.length_b   1.000
_cell.length_c   1.000
_cell.angle_alpha   90.00
_cell.angle_beta   90.00
_cell.angle_gamma   90.00
#
_symmetry.space_group_name_H-M   'P 1'
#
loop_
_entity.id
_entity.type
_entity.pdbx_description
1 polymer ?
#
loop_
_entity_poly.entity_id
_entity_poly.type
_entity_poly.pdbx_seq_one_letter_code
_entity_poly.pdbx_strand_id
1 'polypeptide(L)' 'MSTYEPAELARELGYVDEQRPGKVVRDYLRKKYPNHRKYERWVLDEEQAADVRANVPRKR' A
#
# COMPACT_ATOMS: atom_id res chain seq x y z
N MET A 1 12.98 6.71 11.58
CA MET A 1 12.44 6.36 10.24
C MET A 1 11.22 5.51 10.47
N SER A 2 10.06 5.98 10.04
CA SER A 2 8.81 5.20 10.13
C SER A 2 8.70 4.30 8.91
N THR A 3 8.30 3.05 9.12
CA THR A 3 7.99 2.13 8.03
C THR A 3 6.51 1.77 8.08
N TYR A 4 5.89 1.69 6.92
CA TYR A 4 4.47 1.41 6.76
C TYR A 4 4.25 0.10 6.01
N GLU A 5 3.27 -0.67 6.47
CA GLU A 5 2.81 -1.84 5.75
C GLU A 5 1.63 -1.47 4.82
N PRO A 6 1.50 -2.13 3.65
CA PRO A 6 0.35 -1.90 2.76
C PRO A 6 -1.01 -2.07 3.43
N ALA A 7 -1.10 -2.94 4.45
CA ALA A 7 -2.32 -3.15 5.21
C ALA A 7 -2.67 -1.93 6.08
N GLU A 8 -1.68 -1.27 6.68
CA GLU A 8 -1.90 -0.06 7.48
C GLU A 8 -2.38 1.09 6.61
N LEU A 9 -1.70 1.33 5.48
CA LEU A 9 -2.12 2.36 4.52
C LEU A 9 -3.50 2.07 3.93
N ALA A 10 -3.83 0.80 3.67
CA ALA A 10 -5.16 0.45 3.22
C ALA A 10 -6.24 0.76 4.27
N ARG A 11 -5.99 0.49 5.55
CA ARG A 11 -6.91 0.90 6.63
C ARG A 11 -7.06 2.41 6.73
N GLU A 12 -5.96 3.17 6.63
CA GLU A 12 -6.00 4.64 6.59
C GLU A 12 -6.88 5.16 5.44
N LEU A 13 -6.90 4.45 4.31
CA LEU A 13 -7.68 4.77 3.13
C LEU A 13 -9.12 4.23 3.17
N GLY A 14 -9.54 3.59 4.27
CA GLY A 14 -10.90 3.07 4.46
C GLY A 14 -11.11 1.62 3.99
N TYR A 15 -10.07 0.93 3.55
CA TYR A 15 -10.12 -0.48 3.14
C TYR A 15 -9.94 -1.43 4.35
N VAL A 16 -10.90 -1.38 5.28
CA VAL A 16 -10.87 -2.18 6.52
C VAL A 16 -11.48 -3.58 6.35
N ASP A 17 -12.49 -3.73 5.48
CA ASP A 17 -13.25 -4.98 5.28
C ASP A 17 -12.77 -5.83 4.10
N GLU A 18 -11.51 -5.70 3.69
CA GLU A 18 -10.99 -6.50 2.58
C GLU A 18 -10.66 -7.93 3.04
N GLN A 19 -11.14 -8.93 2.29
CA GLN A 19 -10.71 -10.33 2.47
C GLN A 19 -9.18 -10.49 2.39
N ARG A 20 -8.49 -9.57 1.70
CA ARG A 20 -7.03 -9.47 1.66
C ARG A 20 -6.61 -8.04 2.00
N PRO A 21 -6.26 -7.75 3.26
CA PRO A 21 -5.82 -6.43 3.67
C PRO A 21 -4.65 -5.91 2.81
N GLY A 22 -4.69 -4.62 2.46
CA GLY A 22 -3.64 -4.01 1.66
C GLY A 22 -3.59 -4.48 0.21
N LYS A 23 -4.67 -5.08 -0.32
CA LYS A 23 -4.67 -5.55 -1.72
C LYS A 23 -4.56 -4.35 -2.67
N VAL A 24 -5.39 -3.33 -2.46
CA VAL A 24 -5.40 -2.14 -3.33
C VAL A 24 -4.05 -1.43 -3.33
N VAL A 25 -3.45 -1.25 -2.15
CA VAL A 25 -2.11 -0.66 -2.02
C VAL A 25 -1.05 -1.52 -2.71
N ARG A 26 -1.06 -2.85 -2.53
CA ARG A 26 -0.13 -3.74 -3.23
C ARG A 26 -0.32 -3.75 -4.74
N ASP A 27 -1.55 -3.66 -5.23
CA ASP A 27 -1.84 -3.61 -6.66
C ASP A 27 -1.30 -2.30 -7.27
N TYR A 28 -1.42 -1.18 -6.56
CA TYR A 28 -0.78 0.09 -6.94
C TYR A 28 0.76 -0.03 -6.94
N LEU A 29 1.35 -0.52 -5.86
CA LEU A 29 2.81 -0.66 -5.74
C LEU A 29 3.40 -1.58 -6.79
N ARG A 30 2.73 -2.68 -7.14
CA ARG A 30 3.16 -3.59 -8.22
C ARG A 30 3.16 -2.93 -9.59
N LYS A 31 2.22 -2.02 -9.86
CA LYS A 31 2.21 -1.24 -11.10
C LYS A 31 3.34 -0.23 -11.13
N LYS A 32 3.62 0.42 -10.00
CA LYS A 32 4.65 1.46 -9.88
C LYS A 32 6.08 0.90 -9.85
N TYR A 33 6.28 -0.22 -9.17
CA TYR A 33 7.57 -0.88 -9.00
C TYR A 33 7.53 -2.30 -9.58
N PRO A 34 7.55 -2.45 -10.91
CA PRO A 34 7.40 -3.75 -11.57
C PRO A 34 8.57 -4.71 -11.29
N ASN A 35 9.74 -4.17 -10.91
CA ASN A 35 10.94 -4.93 -10.58
C ASN A 35 10.97 -5.44 -9.13
N HIS A 36 9.96 -5.13 -8.31
CA HIS A 36 9.86 -5.63 -6.94
C HIS A 36 9.78 -7.16 -6.94
N ARG A 37 10.58 -7.83 -6.11
CA ARG A 37 10.67 -9.29 -6.17
C ARG A 37 9.34 -9.92 -5.79
N LYS A 38 8.98 -10.97 -6.53
CA LYS A 38 7.80 -11.78 -6.21
C LYS A 38 7.99 -12.39 -4.82
N TYR A 39 6.97 -12.21 -3.96
CA TYR A 39 6.94 -12.64 -2.54
C TYR A 39 7.74 -11.80 -1.54
N GLU A 40 8.50 -10.79 -1.99
CA GLU A 40 9.17 -9.88 -1.07
C GLU A 40 8.15 -8.99 -0.35
N ARG A 41 8.32 -8.84 0.98
CA ARG A 41 7.43 -8.04 1.81
C ARG A 41 7.55 -6.57 1.40
N TRP A 42 6.41 -5.90 1.28
CA TRP A 42 6.38 -4.45 1.12
C TRP A 42 6.58 -3.81 2.49
N VAL A 43 7.66 -3.06 2.62
CA VAL A 43 7.96 -2.20 3.77
C VAL A 43 8.23 -0.84 3.17
N LEU A 44 7.31 0.10 3.41
CA LEU A 44 7.32 1.40 2.75
C LEU A 44 7.93 2.46 3.67
N ASP A 45 8.76 3.32 3.13
CA ASP A 45 9.17 4.54 3.83
C ASP A 45 8.06 5.62 3.78
N GLU A 46 8.31 6.75 4.42
CA GLU A 46 7.35 7.86 4.48
C GLU A 46 7.02 8.42 3.08
N GLU A 47 8.00 8.49 2.17
CA GLU A 47 7.79 9.01 0.81
C GLU A 47 6.89 8.08 0.00
N GLN A 48 7.16 6.78 0.07
CA GLN A 48 6.33 5.75 -0.55
C GLN A 48 4.93 5.71 0.06
N ALA A 49 4.81 5.90 1.38
CA ALA A 49 3.52 5.99 2.04
C ALA A 49 2.71 7.22 1.62
N ALA A 50 3.34 8.40 1.55
CA ALA A 50 2.73 9.63 1.07
C ALA A 50 2.24 9.49 -0.38
N ASP A 51 3.04 8.85 -1.23
CA ASP A 51 2.68 8.57 -2.62
C ASP A 51 1.46 7.64 -2.73
N VAL A 52 1.42 6.58 -1.92
CA VAL A 52 0.24 5.69 -1.82
C VAL A 52 -0.99 6.48 -1.39
N ARG A 53 -0.87 7.34 -0.37
CA ARG A 53 -1.98 8.17 0.13
C ARG A 53 -2.53 9.14 -0.92
N ALA A 54 -1.68 9.62 -1.83
CA ALA A 54 -2.05 10.55 -2.89
C ALA A 54 -2.69 9.85 -4.11
N ASN A 55 -2.23 8.64 -4.44
CA ASN A 55 -2.60 7.97 -5.70
C ASN A 55 -3.59 6.82 -5.54
N VAL A 56 -3.70 6.23 -4.35
CA VAL A 56 -4.68 5.17 -4.09
C VAL A 56 -6.02 5.81 -3.72
N PRO A 57 -7.13 5.46 -4.41
CA PRO A 57 -8.44 5.99 -4.09
C PRO A 57 -8.82 5.71 -2.63
N ARG A 58 -9.51 6.64 -1.97
CA ARG A 58 -10.08 6.39 -0.64
C ARG A 58 -11.43 5.71 -0.78
N LYS A 59 -11.66 4.67 0.02
CA LYS A 59 -12.99 4.05 0.19
C LYS A 59 -13.77 4.95 1.15
N ARG A 60 -14.82 5.60 0.65
CA ARG A 60 -15.76 6.39 1.46
C ARG A 60 -16.68 5.49 2.27
#